data_AF-E1ZFS4-F1
#
_entry.id   AF-E1ZFS4-F1
#
_cell.length_a   1.000
_cell.length_b   1.000
_cell.length_c   1.000
_cell.angle_alpha   90.00
_cell.angle_beta   90.00
_cell.angle_gamma   90.00
#
_symmetry.space_group_name_H-M   'P 1'
#
loop_
_entity.id
_entity.type
_entity.pdbx_description
1 polymer ?
#
loop_
_entity_poly.entity_id
_entity_poly.type
_entity_poly.pdbx_seq_one_letter_code
_entity_poly.pdbx_strand_id
1 'polypeptide(L)'
;MLRNVQRLASSLLVQAEACSTSCSGSSSWEALRGISSTACAQRRLFPAGEPVRPEDVVSTIDRPYLVDKLLSPELMNRQQHKKLQRREVLREFERFPGDTGSTEVQVGVLTRKIADMAEHMRQHRKDYSSRRGLEAMLNQRRKLLQYLRRSKFDKYAVLISRLGLKDSYGPQDRLSSRYKPAPTGGAK
;
A
#
# COMPACT_ATOMS: atom_id res chain seq x y z
N MET A 1 43.80 -23.01 -18.87
CA MET A 1 45.26 -22.83 -18.69
C MET A 1 45.65 -21.49 -19.29
N LEU A 2 46.51 -20.75 -18.57
CA LEU A 2 47.22 -19.51 -18.98
C LEU A 2 46.34 -18.24 -18.97
N ARG A 3 46.50 -17.32 -17.99
CA ARG A 3 47.55 -16.26 -17.87
C ARG A 3 47.39 -15.25 -19.02
N ASN A 4 47.04 -13.97 -18.82
CA ASN A 4 47.80 -12.86 -18.21
C ASN A 4 46.84 -11.64 -18.20
N VAL A 5 46.65 -10.83 -17.15
CA VAL A 5 47.60 -10.00 -16.37
C VAL A 5 48.19 -8.85 -17.20
N GLN A 6 47.64 -7.64 -16.97
CA GLN A 6 48.34 -6.33 -16.92
C GLN A 6 48.84 -5.77 -18.29
N ARG A 7 48.94 -4.46 -18.59
CA ARG A 7 49.02 -3.22 -17.80
C ARG A 7 49.17 -2.04 -18.79
N LEU A 8 48.75 -0.84 -18.36
CA LEU A 8 49.42 0.48 -18.49
C LEU A 8 49.23 1.43 -19.70
N ALA A 9 49.24 2.71 -19.27
CA ALA A 9 49.60 3.99 -19.92
C ALA A 9 48.48 4.67 -20.73
N SER A 10 47.90 5.82 -20.34
CA SER A 10 48.43 7.13 -19.89
C SER A 10 49.27 7.85 -20.95
N SER A 11 48.81 9.03 -21.41
CA SER A 11 49.53 10.13 -22.10
C SER A 11 48.70 10.65 -23.32
N LEU A 12 47.94 11.75 -23.24
CA LEU A 12 48.30 13.19 -23.27
C LEU A 12 48.23 13.84 -24.68
N LEU A 13 47.93 15.15 -24.64
CA LEU A 13 47.93 16.21 -25.66
C LEU A 13 46.74 16.26 -26.64
N VAL A 14 45.84 17.26 -26.59
CA VAL A 14 45.98 18.74 -26.70
C VAL A 14 46.50 19.17 -28.07
N GLN A 15 45.66 19.90 -28.81
CA GLN A 15 46.09 21.02 -29.64
C GLN A 15 44.95 22.05 -29.76
N ALA A 16 45.23 23.24 -29.23
CA ALA A 16 44.52 24.48 -29.46
C ALA A 16 45.29 25.26 -30.54
N GLU A 17 44.57 25.93 -31.43
CA GLU A 17 45.15 26.91 -32.36
C GLU A 17 44.73 28.34 -31.97
N ALA A 18 45.71 29.23 -32.04
CA ALA A 18 45.68 30.59 -31.53
C ALA A 18 45.54 31.64 -32.65
N CYS A 19 44.79 32.69 -32.33
CA CYS A 19 45.05 34.14 -32.51
C CYS A 19 45.87 34.66 -33.72
N SER A 20 45.29 35.62 -34.46
CA SER A 20 45.91 36.84 -35.02
C SER A 20 44.77 37.73 -35.57
N THR A 21 44.67 39.07 -35.47
CA THR A 21 45.70 40.13 -35.47
C THR A 21 45.10 41.49 -35.03
N SER A 22 45.96 42.31 -34.42
CA SER A 22 46.01 43.77 -34.10
C SER A 22 45.07 44.77 -34.82
N CYS A 23 44.36 45.69 -34.12
CA CYS A 23 44.72 47.04 -33.59
C CYS A 23 44.66 48.23 -34.58
N SER A 24 43.84 49.26 -34.28
CA SER A 24 44.30 50.67 -34.15
C SER A 24 43.15 51.67 -33.84
N GLY A 25 43.17 52.28 -32.65
CA GLY A 25 42.99 53.74 -32.50
C GLY A 25 41.59 54.34 -32.29
N SER A 26 41.08 54.25 -31.05
CA SER A 26 40.47 55.30 -30.20
C SER A 26 39.49 56.34 -30.78
N SER A 27 38.30 56.45 -30.15
CA SER A 27 37.89 57.65 -29.40
C SER A 27 36.56 57.47 -28.65
N SER A 28 36.62 57.65 -27.33
CA SER A 28 35.56 58.19 -26.47
C SER A 28 34.46 57.28 -25.89
N TRP A 29 34.78 56.01 -25.62
CA TRP A 29 34.22 55.25 -24.49
C TRP A 29 35.18 54.18 -23.94
N GLU A 30 36.48 54.27 -24.30
CA GLU A 30 37.57 53.40 -23.84
C GLU A 30 38.36 53.95 -22.63
N ALA A 31 37.80 54.90 -21.87
CA ALA A 31 38.50 55.43 -20.70
C ALA A 31 38.43 54.50 -19.47
N LEU A 32 37.42 53.62 -19.33
CA LEU A 32 37.37 52.60 -18.28
C LEU A 32 36.51 51.41 -18.73
N ARG A 33 37.17 50.28 -19.06
CA ARG A 33 36.62 48.97 -19.50
C ARG A 33 36.27 48.87 -21.00
N GLY A 34 37.27 48.53 -21.79
CA GLY A 34 37.15 48.27 -23.22
C GLY A 34 36.34 47.00 -23.55
N ILE A 35 35.23 47.20 -24.25
CA ILE A 35 34.56 46.16 -25.07
C ILE A 35 34.09 46.85 -26.36
N SER A 36 35.01 47.01 -27.32
CA SER A 36 34.78 47.65 -28.62
C SER A 36 33.63 47.01 -29.43
N SER A 37 32.91 47.88 -30.13
CA SER A 37 31.78 47.66 -31.02
C SER A 37 32.19 47.04 -32.36
N THR A 38 31.89 45.76 -32.60
CA THR A 38 31.78 45.20 -33.97
C THR A 38 30.98 43.89 -33.94
N ALA A 39 29.66 43.98 -33.77
CA ALA A 39 28.76 42.90 -34.21
C ALA A 39 27.34 43.42 -34.47
N CYS A 40 27.26 44.61 -35.08
CA CYS A 40 26.13 44.94 -35.93
C CYS A 40 26.31 44.12 -37.23
N ALA A 41 25.85 42.87 -37.24
CA ALA A 41 25.44 42.10 -38.43
C ALA A 41 25.44 40.61 -38.10
N GLN A 42 24.35 40.12 -37.49
CA GLN A 42 23.60 38.99 -38.05
C GLN A 42 22.37 38.75 -37.18
N ARG A 43 21.32 39.50 -37.51
CA ARG A 43 19.96 39.06 -37.29
C ARG A 43 19.68 37.93 -38.30
N ARG A 44 19.77 36.68 -37.85
CA ARG A 44 18.81 35.62 -38.24
C ARG A 44 18.01 35.33 -36.96
N LEU A 45 16.87 35.98 -36.79
CA LEU A 45 15.56 35.34 -37.03
C LEU A 45 15.42 34.02 -36.27
N PHE A 46 15.67 34.02 -34.96
CA PHE A 46 14.78 33.26 -34.10
C PHE A 46 13.57 34.16 -33.89
N PRO A 47 12.34 33.74 -34.28
CA PRO A 47 11.16 34.46 -33.82
C PRO A 47 11.31 34.57 -32.31
N ALA A 48 11.15 35.77 -31.76
CA ALA A 48 11.08 35.93 -30.32
C ALA A 48 10.02 34.93 -29.86
N GLY A 49 10.46 33.85 -29.22
CA GLY A 49 9.54 32.97 -28.52
C GLY A 49 8.73 33.91 -27.64
N GLU A 50 7.41 33.91 -27.84
CA GLU A 50 6.51 34.70 -27.03
C GLU A 50 6.90 34.46 -25.57
N PRO A 51 7.11 35.50 -24.74
CA PRO A 51 7.53 35.30 -23.37
C PRO A 51 6.46 34.46 -22.69
N VAL A 52 6.78 33.18 -22.51
CA VAL A 52 5.93 32.22 -21.82
C VAL A 52 5.66 32.82 -20.46
N ARG A 53 4.39 33.16 -20.19
CA ARG A 53 4.05 33.78 -18.92
C ARG A 53 4.41 32.78 -17.81
N PRO A 54 4.84 33.23 -16.62
CA PRO A 54 5.18 32.32 -15.53
C PRO A 54 4.01 31.38 -15.15
N GLU A 55 2.78 31.71 -15.54
CA GLU A 55 1.59 30.87 -15.40
C GLU A 55 1.64 29.58 -16.28
N ASP A 56 2.31 29.62 -17.44
CA ASP A 56 2.28 28.54 -18.43
C ASP A 56 3.33 27.44 -18.16
N VAL A 57 4.35 27.75 -17.33
CA VAL A 57 5.38 26.79 -16.88
C VAL A 57 4.83 25.84 -15.79
N VAL A 58 3.64 26.12 -15.26
CA VAL A 58 2.93 25.27 -14.28
C VAL A 58 2.09 24.17 -14.98
N SER A 59 2.27 23.96 -16.28
CA SER A 59 1.61 22.86 -17.01
C SER A 59 2.46 21.58 -17.15
N THR A 60 3.75 21.61 -16.81
CA THR A 60 4.70 20.48 -17.03
C THR A 60 5.22 19.84 -15.74
N ILE A 61 4.68 20.20 -14.57
CA ILE A 61 4.78 19.28 -13.44
C ILE A 61 3.74 18.21 -13.70
N ASP A 62 4.20 17.04 -14.11
CA ASP A 62 3.44 15.80 -14.01
C ASP A 62 2.96 15.66 -12.55
N ARG A 63 1.75 16.14 -12.26
CA ARG A 63 1.03 15.92 -11.01
C ARG A 63 0.39 14.53 -10.84
N PRO A 64 0.54 13.49 -11.70
CA PRO A 64 0.01 12.17 -11.38
C PRO A 64 0.95 11.39 -10.44
N TYR A 65 2.28 11.39 -10.64
CA TYR A 65 3.16 10.47 -9.90
C TYR A 65 3.22 10.73 -8.39
N LEU A 66 3.15 12.00 -7.99
CA LEU A 66 3.18 12.39 -6.57
C LEU A 66 1.84 12.12 -5.90
N VAL A 67 0.73 12.35 -6.60
CA VAL A 67 -0.62 12.05 -6.12
C VAL A 67 -0.81 10.53 -6.02
N ASP A 68 -0.42 9.77 -7.04
CA ASP A 68 -0.47 8.31 -7.04
C ASP A 68 0.38 7.73 -5.91
N LYS A 69 1.58 8.27 -5.67
CA LYS A 69 2.43 7.89 -4.54
C LYS A 69 1.77 8.21 -3.20
N LEU A 70 1.17 9.39 -3.03
CA LEU A 70 0.51 9.82 -1.79
C LEU A 70 -0.80 9.07 -1.51
N LEU A 71 -1.52 8.65 -2.55
CA LEU A 71 -2.72 7.81 -2.45
C LEU A 71 -2.39 6.31 -2.49
N SER A 72 -1.12 5.92 -2.59
CA SER A 72 -0.69 4.52 -2.57
C SER A 72 -1.04 3.86 -1.24
N PRO A 73 -1.42 2.56 -1.24
CA PRO A 73 -1.72 1.82 -0.02
C PRO A 73 -0.61 1.89 1.04
N GLU A 74 0.65 2.04 0.65
CA GLU A 74 1.80 2.08 1.55
C GLU A 74 1.80 3.27 2.53
N LEU A 75 1.22 4.42 2.13
CA LEU A 75 1.19 5.63 2.94
C LEU A 75 -0.16 5.84 3.64
N MET A 76 -1.06 4.86 3.56
CA MET A 76 -2.39 4.96 4.16
C MET A 76 -2.33 4.86 5.70
N ASN A 77 -3.30 5.50 6.36
CA ASN A 77 -3.48 5.37 7.80
C ASN A 77 -3.81 3.90 8.14
N ARG A 78 -3.34 3.40 9.29
CA ARG A 78 -3.71 2.09 9.85
C ARG A 78 -5.22 1.80 9.79
N GLN A 79 -6.07 2.80 10.01
CA GLN A 79 -7.54 2.63 9.90
C GLN A 79 -8.00 2.35 8.47
N GLN A 80 -7.36 2.99 7.48
CA GLN A 80 -7.64 2.74 6.07
C GLN A 80 -7.19 1.34 5.67
N HIS A 81 -6.02 0.87 6.11
CA HIS A 81 -5.59 -0.52 5.91
C HIS A 81 -6.60 -1.52 6.49
N LYS A 82 -7.08 -1.30 7.72
CA LYS A 82 -8.12 -2.13 8.34
C LYS A 82 -9.43 -2.10 7.55
N LYS A 83 -9.79 -0.95 6.97
CA LYS A 83 -10.98 -0.81 6.11
C LYS A 83 -10.82 -1.61 4.82
N LEU A 84 -9.64 -1.60 4.19
CA LEU A 84 -9.36 -2.40 2.99
C LEU A 84 -9.43 -3.90 3.30
N GLN A 85 -8.74 -4.38 4.33
CA GLN A 85 -8.79 -5.78 4.75
C GLN A 85 -10.20 -6.23 5.10
N ARG A 86 -11.00 -5.37 5.76
CA ARG A 86 -12.41 -5.66 6.03
C ARG A 86 -13.22 -5.82 4.75
N ARG A 87 -12.96 -5.01 3.72
CA ARG A 87 -13.65 -5.08 2.41
C ARG A 87 -13.27 -6.34 1.65
N GLU A 88 -12.02 -6.77 1.72
CA GLU A 88 -11.56 -8.03 1.13
C GLU A 88 -12.32 -9.22 1.72
N VAL A 89 -12.38 -9.29 3.05
CA VAL A 89 -13.13 -10.33 3.77
C VAL A 89 -14.62 -10.27 3.44
N LEU A 90 -15.21 -9.07 3.31
CA LEU A 90 -16.61 -8.95 2.89
C LEU A 90 -16.86 -9.59 1.53
N ARG A 91 -16.00 -9.34 0.54
CA ARG A 91 -16.10 -9.90 -0.81
C ARG A 91 -15.94 -11.42 -0.85
N GLU A 92 -15.15 -11.98 0.06
CA GLU A 92 -14.92 -13.43 0.10
C GLU A 92 -16.13 -14.21 0.63
N PHE A 93 -16.86 -13.64 1.60
CA PHE A 93 -17.94 -14.32 2.31
C PHE A 93 -19.35 -13.82 1.94
N GLU A 94 -19.48 -12.79 1.09
CA GLU A 94 -20.77 -12.28 0.63
C GLU A 94 -21.54 -13.33 -0.17
N ARG A 95 -22.86 -13.42 0.07
CA ARG A 95 -23.74 -14.31 -0.69
C ARG A 95 -24.35 -13.62 -1.91
N PHE A 96 -24.57 -12.33 -1.77
CA PHE A 96 -25.11 -11.42 -2.77
C PHE A 96 -24.33 -10.10 -2.68
N PRO A 97 -24.27 -9.31 -3.76
CA PRO A 97 -23.52 -8.06 -3.75
C PRO A 97 -24.07 -7.12 -2.68
N GLY A 98 -23.21 -6.71 -1.74
CA GLY A 98 -23.60 -5.80 -0.65
C GLY A 98 -24.12 -6.49 0.61
N ASP A 99 -23.98 -7.81 0.73
CA ASP A 99 -24.32 -8.53 1.95
C ASP A 99 -23.38 -8.16 3.11
N THR A 100 -23.95 -7.52 4.14
CA THR A 100 -23.24 -7.17 5.39
C THR A 100 -23.77 -7.93 6.59
N GLY A 101 -24.93 -8.58 6.46
CA GLY A 101 -25.73 -9.11 7.56
C GLY A 101 -25.63 -10.62 7.72
N SER A 102 -25.21 -11.35 6.69
CA SER A 102 -25.07 -12.80 6.77
C SER A 102 -24.11 -13.24 7.87
N THR A 103 -24.45 -14.35 8.52
CA THR A 103 -23.66 -14.89 9.63
C THR A 103 -22.25 -15.27 9.19
N GLU A 104 -22.07 -15.73 7.94
CA GLU A 104 -20.75 -16.05 7.38
C GLU A 104 -19.85 -14.81 7.30
N VAL A 105 -20.38 -13.74 6.73
CA VAL A 105 -19.71 -12.44 6.61
C VAL A 105 -19.32 -11.91 7.98
N GLN A 106 -20.24 -11.94 8.94
CA GLN A 106 -19.98 -11.48 10.31
C GLN A 106 -18.86 -12.27 10.98
N VAL A 107 -18.84 -13.60 10.81
CA VAL A 107 -17.80 -14.47 11.37
C VAL A 107 -16.44 -14.22 10.71
N GLY A 108 -16.40 -14.01 9.39
CA GLY A 108 -15.17 -13.63 8.67
C GLY A 108 -14.59 -12.32 9.21
N VAL A 109 -15.42 -11.28 9.30
CA VAL A 109 -15.00 -9.96 9.83
C VAL A 109 -14.53 -10.05 11.28
N LEU A 110 -15.23 -10.80 12.13
CA LEU A 110 -14.81 -11.02 13.52
C LEU A 110 -13.48 -11.76 13.59
N THR A 111 -13.26 -12.75 12.72
CA THR A 111 -12.02 -13.53 12.69
C THR A 111 -10.82 -12.64 12.37
N ARG A 112 -10.95 -11.73 11.40
CA ARG A 112 -9.89 -10.76 11.11
C ARG A 112 -9.61 -9.83 12.30
N LYS A 113 -10.65 -9.29 12.92
CA LYS A 113 -10.51 -8.44 14.13
C LYS A 113 -9.83 -9.17 15.29
N ILE A 114 -10.15 -10.46 15.48
CA ILE A 114 -9.54 -11.31 16.50
C ILE A 114 -8.05 -11.49 16.23
N ALA A 115 -7.65 -11.69 14.97
CA ALA A 115 -6.24 -11.79 14.59
C ALA A 115 -5.47 -10.49 14.93
N ASP A 116 -5.99 -9.34 14.51
CA ASP A 116 -5.38 -8.03 14.81
C ASP A 116 -5.26 -7.78 16.33
N MET A 117 -6.30 -8.13 17.09
CA MET A 117 -6.32 -7.93 18.54
C MET A 117 -5.39 -8.92 19.26
N ALA A 118 -5.29 -10.16 18.76
CA ALA A 118 -4.35 -11.14 19.29
C ALA A 118 -2.90 -10.69 19.12
N GLU A 119 -2.55 -10.09 17.98
CA GLU A 119 -1.23 -9.48 17.76
C GLU A 119 -0.96 -8.32 18.72
N HIS A 120 -1.95 -7.44 18.93
CA HIS A 120 -1.84 -6.36 19.90
C HIS A 120 -1.60 -6.88 21.33
N MET A 121 -2.30 -7.95 21.75
CA MET A 121 -2.11 -8.57 23.07
C MET A 121 -0.75 -9.24 23.25
N ARG A 122 -0.14 -9.75 22.17
CA ARG A 122 1.23 -10.29 22.23
C ARG A 122 2.24 -9.20 22.58
N GLN A 123 2.05 -7.99 22.06
CA GLN A 123 2.90 -6.83 22.32
C GLN A 123 2.58 -6.19 23.69
N HIS A 124 1.30 -6.11 24.05
CA HIS A 124 0.83 -5.41 25.26
C HIS A 124 0.16 -6.36 26.25
N ARG A 125 0.97 -7.10 27.01
CA ARG A 125 0.46 -8.11 27.96
C ARG A 125 -0.34 -7.56 29.14
N LYS A 126 -0.13 -6.30 29.52
CA LYS A 126 -0.73 -5.66 30.71
C LYS A 126 -2.06 -4.93 30.41
N ASP A 127 -2.52 -4.90 29.17
CA ASP A 127 -3.80 -4.26 28.83
C ASP A 127 -4.98 -5.22 29.04
N TYR A 128 -5.56 -5.17 30.24
CA TYR A 128 -6.69 -6.01 30.63
C TYR A 128 -8.00 -5.58 29.95
N SER A 129 -8.14 -4.31 29.57
CA SER A 129 -9.36 -3.79 28.95
C SER A 129 -9.53 -4.35 27.53
N SER A 130 -8.45 -4.33 26.75
CA SER A 130 -8.41 -4.91 25.41
C SER A 130 -8.52 -6.43 25.44
N ARG A 131 -7.96 -7.11 26.45
CA ARG A 131 -8.15 -8.55 26.66
C ARG A 131 -9.62 -8.91 26.85
N ARG A 132 -10.36 -8.16 27.68
CA ARG A 132 -11.82 -8.36 27.83
C ARG A 132 -12.56 -8.16 26.50
N GLY A 133 -12.16 -7.16 25.72
CA GLY A 133 -12.68 -6.95 24.36
C GLY A 133 -12.43 -8.15 23.44
N LEU A 134 -11.23 -8.74 23.50
CA LEU A 134 -10.88 -9.95 22.75
C LEU A 134 -11.75 -11.15 23.17
N GLU A 135 -11.90 -11.39 24.46
CA GLU A 135 -12.74 -12.47 25.01
C GLU A 135 -14.20 -12.29 24.58
N ALA A 136 -14.73 -11.06 24.60
CA ALA A 136 -16.07 -10.75 24.11
C ALA A 136 -16.23 -11.07 22.61
N MET A 137 -15.26 -10.71 21.77
CA MET A 137 -15.29 -11.02 20.33
C MET A 137 -15.23 -12.54 20.06
N LEU A 138 -14.41 -13.29 20.81
CA LEU A 138 -14.35 -14.75 20.73
C LEU A 138 -15.71 -15.37 21.07
N ASN A 139 -16.33 -14.90 22.16
CA ASN A 139 -17.66 -15.35 22.58
C ASN A 139 -18.75 -15.00 21.55
N GLN A 140 -18.70 -13.81 20.95
CA GLN A 140 -19.62 -13.43 19.89
C GLN A 140 -19.48 -14.36 18.67
N ARG A 141 -18.25 -14.60 18.21
CA ARG A 141 -17.98 -15.53 17.10
C ARG A 141 -18.49 -16.95 17.40
N ARG A 142 -18.26 -17.43 18.63
CA ARG A 142 -18.76 -18.73 19.11
C ARG A 142 -20.28 -18.83 19.02
N LYS A 143 -21.01 -17.79 19.44
CA LYS A 143 -22.48 -17.73 19.36
C LYS A 143 -23.00 -17.76 17.92
N LEU A 144 -22.36 -17.01 17.01
CA LEU A 144 -22.73 -16.99 15.60
C LEU A 144 -22.53 -18.34 14.92
N LEU A 145 -21.41 -19.01 15.20
CA LEU A 145 -21.14 -20.36 14.69
C LEU A 145 -22.10 -21.39 15.27
N GLN A 146 -22.47 -21.29 16.55
CA GLN A 146 -23.50 -22.14 17.16
C GLN A 146 -24.87 -21.94 16.50
N TYR A 147 -25.23 -20.69 16.16
CA TYR A 147 -26.44 -20.38 15.42
C TYR A 147 -26.42 -20.99 14.01
N LEU A 148 -25.31 -20.85 13.28
CA LEU A 148 -25.16 -21.47 11.95
C LEU A 148 -25.27 -22.99 12.02
N ARG A 149 -24.61 -23.62 13.00
CA ARG A 149 -24.69 -25.08 13.20
C ARG A 149 -26.13 -25.57 13.44
N ARG A 150 -26.94 -24.82 14.19
CA ARG A 150 -28.35 -25.15 14.46
C ARG A 150 -29.28 -24.91 13.27
N SER A 151 -29.00 -23.88 12.47
CA SER A 151 -29.88 -23.45 11.39
C SER A 151 -29.54 -24.10 10.04
N LYS A 152 -28.26 -24.09 9.64
CA LYS A 152 -27.78 -24.55 8.32
C LYS A 152 -26.41 -25.20 8.46
N PHE A 153 -26.40 -26.52 8.62
CA PHE A 153 -25.18 -27.28 8.87
C PHE A 153 -24.18 -27.24 7.69
N ASP A 154 -24.66 -27.31 6.45
CA ASP A 154 -23.78 -27.33 5.26
C ASP A 154 -22.92 -26.07 5.16
N LYS A 155 -23.54 -24.91 5.39
CA LYS A 155 -22.85 -23.62 5.39
C LYS A 155 -21.83 -23.50 6.51
N TYR A 156 -22.17 -24.03 7.68
CA TYR A 156 -21.28 -24.10 8.82
C TYR A 156 -20.02 -24.94 8.51
N ALA A 157 -20.20 -26.13 7.92
CA ALA A 157 -19.09 -27.02 7.56
C ALA A 157 -18.15 -26.37 6.53
N VAL A 158 -18.71 -25.76 5.49
CA VAL A 158 -17.93 -25.02 4.47
C VAL A 158 -17.18 -23.85 5.10
N LEU A 159 -17.84 -23.06 5.95
CA LEU A 159 -17.21 -21.90 6.57
C LEU A 159 -16.07 -22.28 7.51
N ILE A 160 -16.24 -23.33 8.32
CA ILE A 160 -15.18 -23.81 9.22
C ILE A 160 -13.97 -24.29 8.43
N SER A 161 -14.21 -25.00 7.32
CA SER A 161 -13.14 -25.47 6.43
C SER A 161 -12.37 -24.31 5.83
N ARG A 162 -13.08 -23.26 5.36
CA ARG A 162 -12.45 -22.04 4.81
C ARG A 162 -11.61 -21.29 5.84
N LEU A 163 -12.11 -21.16 7.08
CA LEU A 163 -11.41 -20.42 8.14
C LEU A 163 -10.35 -21.25 8.89
N GLY A 164 -10.22 -22.55 8.60
CA GLY A 164 -9.30 -23.44 9.31
C GLY A 164 -9.61 -23.58 10.81
N LEU A 165 -10.88 -23.42 11.20
CA LEU A 165 -11.30 -23.55 12.60
C LEU A 165 -11.56 -25.02 12.95
N LYS A 166 -11.45 -25.37 14.23
CA LYS A 166 -11.83 -26.71 14.73
C LYS A 166 -13.25 -26.65 15.30
N ASP A 167 -14.04 -27.71 15.09
CA ASP A 167 -15.32 -27.90 15.78
C ASP A 167 -15.03 -28.35 17.22
N SER A 168 -15.07 -27.41 18.15
CA SER A 168 -14.94 -27.67 19.59
C SER A 168 -16.28 -27.59 20.34
N TYR A 169 -17.40 -27.57 19.61
CA TYR A 169 -18.71 -27.50 20.22
C TYR A 169 -19.13 -28.90 20.72
N GLY A 170 -18.72 -29.22 21.94
CA GLY A 170 -19.39 -30.25 22.74
C GLY A 170 -20.86 -29.87 23.02
N PRO A 171 -21.69 -30.81 23.48
CA PRO A 171 -23.07 -30.52 23.91
C PRO A 171 -23.05 -29.35 24.89
N GLN A 172 -23.51 -28.19 24.44
CA GLN A 172 -23.38 -26.95 25.21
C GLN A 172 -24.53 -26.85 26.17
N ASP A 173 -24.36 -27.35 27.39
CA ASP A 173 -25.54 -27.40 28.24
C ASP A 173 -25.30 -27.43 29.74
N ARG A 174 -26.07 -26.58 30.42
CA ARG A 174 -26.77 -26.99 31.64
C ARG A 174 -28.22 -27.43 31.34
N LEU A 175 -28.69 -27.35 30.09
CA LEU A 175 -30.05 -27.74 29.64
C LEU A 175 -30.08 -29.04 28.80
N SER A 176 -29.00 -29.84 28.76
CA SER A 176 -28.90 -31.09 27.99
C SER A 176 -29.54 -32.24 28.75
N SER A 177 -29.76 -32.04 30.04
CA SER A 177 -30.48 -32.98 30.90
C SER A 177 -31.92 -33.25 30.42
N ARG A 178 -32.49 -32.39 29.56
CA ARG A 178 -33.81 -32.60 28.96
C ARG A 178 -33.80 -33.30 27.60
N TYR A 179 -32.64 -33.49 26.97
CA TYR A 179 -32.49 -34.32 25.76
C TYR A 179 -31.86 -35.65 26.17
N LYS A 180 -32.68 -36.63 26.56
CA LYS A 180 -32.25 -38.03 26.56
C LYS A 180 -32.13 -38.45 25.08
N PRO A 181 -30.94 -38.84 24.59
CA PRO A 181 -30.88 -39.50 23.30
C PRO A 181 -31.77 -40.74 23.35
N ALA A 182 -32.50 -41.01 22.27
CA ALA A 182 -33.38 -42.16 22.19
C ALA A 182 -32.62 -43.43 22.62
N PRO A 183 -33.24 -44.36 23.38
CA PRO A 183 -32.58 -45.62 23.71
C PRO A 183 -32.19 -46.26 22.38
N THR A 184 -30.88 -46.35 22.13
CA THR A 184 -30.34 -47.10 21.01
C THR A 184 -30.83 -48.52 21.20
N GLY A 185 -31.81 -48.92 20.40
CA GLY A 185 -32.48 -50.20 20.52
C GLY A 185 -31.44 -51.30 20.63
N GLY A 186 -31.53 -52.08 21.70
CA GLY A 186 -30.70 -53.25 21.89
C GLY A 186 -30.85 -54.16 20.68
N ALA A 187 -29.77 -54.31 19.92
CA ALA A 187 -29.58 -55.49 19.11
C ALA A 187 -29.32 -56.63 20.09
N LYS A 188 -30.23 -57.59 20.10
CA LYS A 188 -30.12 -58.88 20.79
C LYS A 188 -28.88 -59.63 20.33
#